data_AF-A0A941HY59-F1
#
_entry.id   AF-A0A941HY59-F1
#
_cell.length_a   1.000
_cell.length_b   1.000
_cell.length_c   1.000
_cell.angle_alpha   90.00
_cell.angle_beta   90.00
_cell.angle_gamma   90.00
#
_symmetry.space_group_name_H-M   'P 1'
#
loop_
_entity.id
_entity.type
_entity.pdbx_description
1 polymer ?
#
loop_
_entity_poly.entity_id
_entity_poly.type
_entity_poly.pdbx_seq_one_letter_code
_entity_poly.pdbx_strand_id
1 'polypeptide(L)'
;MAAAYPRKEMMVRVCEAVEKGARLHQLEQRPGFPCRQTIYRWAKEDEAFADRLMYARQWRRGMEVSATAGPVFDPERAEAFLMEVKRGHAVRDLVRRPEWPNRDRFNRWKSERPEFVAALAEAVALAARMRPRKWEFYAEAIADRIIQRAASGETMAEIAAAKGLPGKVDIRRWKRLRPDFAKALRLAKLGGQMRRSAKPSRLTPALFDHILTQMTTGASLRQVAQVPGMPHYVTLMAWQRRDPAFAKMLAWAREEGHWARGLDEVARVDALAARHRRSP
;
A
#
# COMPACT_ATOMS: atom_id res chain seq x y z
N MET A 1 13.10 53.31 9.04
CA MET A 1 13.50 52.83 10.39
C MET A 1 12.37 51.98 10.93
N ALA A 2 12.53 50.66 10.99
CA ALA A 2 11.50 49.79 11.58
C ALA A 2 11.51 49.99 13.10
N ALA A 3 10.43 50.54 13.65
CA ALA A 3 10.28 50.67 15.10
C ALA A 3 10.43 49.27 15.71
N ALA A 4 11.38 49.12 16.63
CA ALA A 4 11.57 47.88 17.38
C ALA A 4 10.35 47.70 18.29
N TYR A 5 9.32 47.04 17.79
CA TYR A 5 8.16 46.68 18.60
C TYR A 5 8.63 45.81 19.76
N PRO A 6 8.19 46.07 21.00
CA PRO A 6 8.44 45.16 22.10
C PRO A 6 7.88 43.79 21.71
N ARG A 7 8.77 42.80 21.51
CA ARG A 7 8.43 41.46 21.02
C ARG A 7 7.21 40.87 21.75
N LYS A 8 7.15 41.04 23.07
CA LYS A 8 6.05 40.56 23.93
C LYS A 8 4.70 41.20 23.60
N GLU A 9 4.66 42.50 23.34
CA GLU A 9 3.41 43.19 22.96
C GLU A 9 2.90 42.71 21.60
N MET A 10 3.82 42.51 20.64
CA MET A 10 3.44 42.01 19.33
C MET A 10 2.92 40.57 19.38
N MET A 11 3.49 39.71 20.24
CA MET A 11 2.97 38.36 20.50
C MET A 11 1.52 38.40 21.00
N VAL A 12 1.19 39.27 21.95
CA VAL A 12 -0.19 39.44 22.46
C VAL A 12 -1.13 39.89 21.33
N ARG A 13 -0.74 40.90 20.54
CA ARG A 13 -1.54 41.40 19.41
C ARG A 13 -1.78 40.34 18.33
N VAL A 14 -0.81 39.46 18.08
CA VAL A 14 -0.97 38.32 17.16
C VAL A 14 -2.03 37.35 17.70
N CYS A 15 -1.95 36.95 18.98
CA CYS A 15 -2.94 36.04 19.58
C CYS A 15 -4.36 36.63 19.55
N GLU A 16 -4.53 37.89 19.98
CA GLU A 16 -5.83 38.57 19.94
C GLU A 16 -6.42 38.67 18.53
N ALA A 17 -5.57 38.93 17.52
CA ALA A 17 -6.03 39.00 16.14
C ALA A 17 -6.46 37.63 15.60
N VAL A 18 -5.77 36.56 16.00
CA VAL A 18 -6.16 35.18 15.66
C VAL A 18 -7.46 34.77 16.38
N GLU A 19 -7.63 35.13 17.65
CA GLU A 19 -8.87 34.91 18.42
C GLU A 19 -10.07 35.60 17.76
N LYS A 20 -9.86 36.82 17.23
CA LYS A 20 -10.84 37.58 16.44
C LYS A 20 -11.09 37.02 15.03
N GLY A 21 -10.48 35.90 14.67
CA GLY A 21 -10.76 35.19 13.42
C GLY A 21 -9.72 35.35 12.31
N ALA A 22 -8.65 36.13 12.51
CA ALA A 22 -7.64 36.30 11.46
C ALA A 22 -6.80 35.03 11.24
N ARG A 23 -6.45 34.76 9.97
CA ARG A 23 -5.46 33.74 9.58
C ARG A 23 -4.06 34.36 9.62
N LEU A 24 -3.04 33.56 9.96
CA LEU A 24 -1.65 34.05 10.01
C LEU A 24 -1.17 34.69 8.68
N HIS A 25 -1.63 34.18 7.53
CA HIS A 25 -1.31 34.80 6.23
C HIS A 25 -2.02 36.15 6.01
N GLN A 26 -3.19 36.37 6.62
CA GLN A 26 -3.87 37.66 6.60
C GLN A 26 -3.15 38.66 7.49
N LEU A 27 -2.60 38.21 8.64
CA LEU A 27 -1.80 39.06 9.50
C LEU A 27 -0.53 39.55 8.80
N GLU A 28 0.14 38.70 8.04
CA GLU A 28 1.33 39.07 7.26
C GLU A 28 1.06 40.19 6.23
N GLN A 29 -0.17 40.29 5.73
CA GLN A 29 -0.57 41.35 4.80
C GLN A 29 -0.94 42.68 5.51
N ARG A 30 -1.06 42.69 6.84
CA ARG A 30 -1.44 43.89 7.61
C ARG A 30 -0.19 44.70 7.97
N PRO A 31 -0.13 46.00 7.65
CA PRO A 31 0.99 46.86 8.06
C PRO A 31 1.24 46.80 9.56
N GLY A 32 2.50 46.59 9.95
CA GLY A 32 2.93 46.53 11.35
C GLY A 32 2.85 45.15 12.00
N PHE A 33 2.35 44.11 11.33
CA PHE A 33 2.42 42.73 11.81
C PHE A 33 3.67 42.01 11.29
N PRO A 34 4.23 41.07 12.08
CA PRO A 34 5.37 40.27 11.63
C PRO A 34 4.95 39.25 10.56
N CYS A 35 5.88 38.87 9.70
CA CYS A 35 5.65 37.80 8.73
C CYS A 35 5.43 36.46 9.44
N ARG A 36 4.81 35.50 8.72
CA ARG A 36 4.45 34.18 9.28
C ARG A 36 5.65 33.43 9.85
N GLN A 37 6.82 33.54 9.22
CA GLN A 37 8.04 32.87 9.67
C GLN A 37 8.53 33.39 11.02
N THR A 38 8.44 34.70 11.25
CA THR A 38 8.78 35.32 12.54
C THR A 38 7.86 34.84 13.65
N ILE A 39 6.56 34.73 13.39
CA ILE A 39 5.58 34.19 14.35
C ILE A 39 5.91 32.73 14.72
N TYR A 40 6.28 31.89 13.75
CA TYR A 40 6.70 30.51 14.04
C TYR A 40 8.00 30.43 14.83
N ARG A 41 8.97 31.28 14.51
CA ARG A 41 10.22 31.37 15.28
C ARG A 41 9.94 31.74 16.73
N TRP A 42 9.08 32.73 16.95
CA TRP A 42 8.65 33.14 18.29
C TRP A 42 7.97 32.02 19.07
N ALA A 43 7.07 31.26 18.44
CA ALA A 43 6.43 30.11 19.08
C ALA A 43 7.42 28.97 19.39
N LYS A 44 8.52 28.85 18.64
CA LYS A 44 9.58 27.88 18.95
C LYS A 44 10.43 28.31 20.16
N GLU A 45 10.64 29.61 20.31
CA GLU A 45 11.50 30.20 21.36
C GLU A 45 10.76 30.50 22.67
N ASP A 46 9.43 30.62 22.64
CA ASP A 46 8.58 30.97 23.78
C ASP A 46 7.37 30.02 23.84
N GLU A 47 7.43 29.06 24.76
CA GLU A 47 6.41 28.02 24.96
C GLU A 47 5.05 28.61 25.37
N ALA A 48 5.04 29.63 26.23
CA ALA A 48 3.81 30.29 26.66
C ALA A 48 3.10 30.99 25.49
N PHE A 49 3.88 31.60 24.58
CA PHE A 49 3.34 32.15 23.34
C PHE A 49 2.81 31.05 22.41
N ALA A 50 3.50 29.91 22.30
CA ALA A 50 3.06 28.77 21.49
C ALA A 50 1.70 28.23 21.96
N ASP A 51 1.54 28.03 23.27
CA ASP A 51 0.29 27.56 23.87
C ASP A 51 -0.84 28.54 23.66
N ARG A 52 -0.60 29.83 23.88
CA ARG A 52 -1.61 30.88 23.66
C ARG A 52 -2.00 30.99 22.19
N LEU A 53 -1.05 30.90 21.27
CA LEU A 53 -1.32 30.89 19.84
C LEU A 53 -2.10 29.63 19.41
N MET A 54 -1.80 28.48 20.03
CA MET A 54 -2.55 27.24 19.81
C MET A 54 -3.99 27.39 20.29
N TYR A 55 -4.20 27.90 21.50
CA TYR A 55 -5.52 28.19 22.08
C TYR A 55 -6.30 29.15 21.18
N ALA A 56 -5.71 30.27 20.76
CA ALA A 56 -6.31 31.23 19.84
C ALA A 56 -6.78 30.57 18.52
N ARG A 57 -5.96 29.67 17.96
CA ARG A 57 -6.30 28.93 16.74
C ARG A 57 -7.42 27.92 16.98
N GLN A 58 -7.46 27.26 18.13
CA GLN A 58 -8.54 26.35 18.52
C GLN A 58 -9.85 27.12 18.76
N TRP A 59 -9.80 28.25 19.46
CA TRP A 59 -10.95 29.14 19.69
C TRP A 59 -11.54 29.64 18.38
N ARG A 60 -10.70 30.14 17.46
CA ARG A 60 -11.14 30.53 16.12
C ARG A 60 -11.78 29.37 15.37
N ARG A 61 -11.17 28.17 15.40
CA ARG A 61 -11.77 26.98 14.78
C ARG A 61 -13.13 26.67 15.41
N GLY A 62 -13.28 26.81 16.72
CA GLY A 62 -14.56 26.70 17.42
C GLY A 62 -15.60 27.73 16.93
N MET A 63 -15.20 28.99 16.79
CA MET A 63 -16.08 30.06 16.29
C MET A 63 -16.43 29.91 14.81
N GLU A 64 -15.49 29.55 13.93
CA GLU A 64 -15.78 29.29 12.51
C GLU A 64 -16.69 28.08 12.37
N VAL A 65 -16.45 27.03 13.16
CA VAL A 65 -17.32 25.85 13.20
C VAL A 65 -18.70 26.23 13.73
N SER A 66 -18.82 27.12 14.72
CA SER A 66 -20.11 27.59 15.26
C SER A 66 -20.88 28.48 14.27
N ALA A 67 -20.20 29.44 13.63
CA ALA A 67 -20.80 30.40 12.71
C ALA A 67 -21.21 29.80 11.36
N THR A 68 -20.58 28.69 10.93
CA THR A 68 -20.98 27.92 9.74
C THR A 68 -21.66 26.59 10.07
N ALA A 69 -21.83 26.28 11.36
CA ALA A 69 -22.70 25.20 11.80
C ALA A 69 -24.14 25.67 11.66
N GLY A 70 -24.70 25.44 10.47
CA GLY A 70 -26.08 24.96 10.43
C GLY A 70 -26.28 23.82 11.45
N PRO A 71 -27.53 23.50 11.81
CA PRO A 71 -27.84 22.57 12.88
C PRO A 71 -26.95 21.32 12.84
N VAL A 72 -26.38 20.96 14.00
CA VAL A 72 -25.37 19.91 14.13
C VAL A 72 -25.83 18.61 13.46
N PHE A 73 -27.13 18.34 13.54
CA PHE A 73 -27.83 17.29 12.82
C PHE A 73 -29.03 17.89 12.07
N ASP A 74 -29.11 17.59 10.77
CA ASP A 74 -30.19 17.98 9.89
C ASP A 74 -30.93 16.71 9.47
N PRO A 75 -32.16 16.46 9.98
CA PRO A 75 -32.87 15.21 9.78
C PRO A 75 -33.24 14.98 8.31
N GLU A 76 -33.64 16.03 7.59
CA GLU A 76 -34.01 15.94 6.18
C GLU A 76 -32.79 15.58 5.32
N ARG A 77 -31.65 16.22 5.60
CA ARG A 77 -30.39 15.90 4.91
C ARG A 77 -29.86 14.51 5.26
N ALA A 78 -30.05 14.06 6.50
CA ALA A 78 -29.69 12.71 6.92
C ALA A 78 -30.56 11.66 6.19
N GLU A 79 -31.85 11.89 6.05
CA GLU A 79 -32.76 11.02 5.30
C GLU A 79 -32.39 10.98 3.81
N ALA A 80 -32.16 12.13 3.19
CA ALA A 80 -31.70 12.21 1.80
C ALA A 80 -30.38 11.44 1.59
N PHE A 81 -29.43 11.56 2.53
CA PHE A 81 -28.17 10.81 2.50
C PHE A 81 -28.41 9.29 2.58
N LEU A 82 -29.30 8.83 3.47
CA LEU A 82 -29.65 7.42 3.58
C LEU A 82 -30.32 6.89 2.30
N MET A 83 -31.15 7.69 1.64
CA MET A 83 -31.76 7.32 0.36
C MET A 83 -30.73 7.14 -0.75
N GLU A 84 -29.71 7.99 -0.84
CA GLU A 84 -28.60 7.80 -1.78
C GLU A 84 -27.80 6.53 -1.50
N VAL A 85 -27.57 6.22 -0.21
CA VAL A 85 -26.94 4.95 0.17
C VAL A 85 -27.80 3.77 -0.28
N LYS A 86 -29.12 3.80 -0.06
CA LYS A 86 -30.07 2.75 -0.50
C LYS A 86 -30.07 2.57 -2.02
N ARG A 87 -29.88 3.66 -2.79
CA ARG A 87 -29.70 3.64 -4.25
C ARG A 87 -28.37 3.02 -4.71
N GLY A 88 -27.49 2.69 -3.77
CA GLY A 88 -26.25 1.96 -4.03
C GLY A 88 -25.01 2.85 -4.08
N HIS A 89 -25.11 4.16 -3.81
CA HIS A 89 -23.93 5.02 -3.72
C HIS A 89 -23.06 4.65 -2.51
N ALA A 90 -21.74 4.69 -2.68
CA ALA A 90 -20.84 4.42 -1.57
C ALA A 90 -20.80 5.62 -0.62
N VAL A 91 -20.94 5.35 0.68
CA VAL A 91 -20.84 6.37 1.75
C VAL A 91 -19.58 7.23 1.59
N ARG A 92 -18.44 6.63 1.22
CA ARG A 92 -17.17 7.33 0.99
C ARG A 92 -17.27 8.38 -0.11
N ASP A 93 -18.02 8.09 -1.17
CA ASP A 93 -18.15 8.98 -2.32
C ASP A 93 -19.12 10.11 -2.01
N LEU A 94 -20.23 9.81 -1.31
CA LEU A 94 -21.18 10.83 -0.86
C LEU A 94 -20.51 11.85 0.07
N VAL A 95 -19.78 11.39 1.10
CA VAL A 95 -19.09 12.26 2.08
C VAL A 95 -18.02 13.18 1.45
N ARG A 96 -17.60 12.92 0.20
CA ARG A 96 -16.65 13.77 -0.52
C ARG A 96 -17.31 14.91 -1.31
N ARG A 97 -18.62 14.83 -1.57
CA ARG A 97 -19.31 15.85 -2.37
C ARG A 97 -19.78 17.00 -1.47
N PRO A 98 -19.73 18.25 -1.94
CA PRO A 98 -20.04 19.43 -1.13
C PRO A 98 -21.52 19.50 -0.68
N GLU A 99 -22.43 18.84 -1.39
CA GLU A 99 -23.85 18.75 -1.05
C GLU A 99 -24.15 17.79 0.12
N TRP A 100 -23.20 16.96 0.54
CA TRP A 100 -23.35 16.00 1.64
C TRP A 100 -22.58 16.44 2.90
N PRO A 101 -22.90 15.89 4.09
CA PRO A 101 -22.07 16.11 5.26
C PRO A 101 -20.62 15.69 4.94
N ASN A 102 -19.68 16.58 5.26
CA ASN A 102 -18.27 16.24 5.22
C ASN A 102 -17.97 15.13 6.25
N ARG A 103 -16.76 14.56 6.19
CA ARG A 103 -16.40 13.38 7.00
C ARG A 103 -16.53 13.62 8.50
N ASP A 104 -16.18 14.80 8.97
CA ASP A 104 -16.22 15.14 10.39
C ASP A 104 -17.66 15.28 10.88
N ARG A 105 -18.52 15.96 10.10
CA ARG A 105 -19.95 16.08 10.39
C ARG A 105 -20.65 14.72 10.36
N PHE A 106 -20.35 13.89 9.35
CA PHE A 106 -20.89 12.53 9.26
C PHE A 106 -20.48 11.65 10.45
N ASN A 107 -19.21 11.71 10.87
CA ASN A 107 -18.75 10.98 12.05
C ASN A 107 -19.43 11.47 13.33
N ARG A 108 -19.66 12.79 13.45
CA ARG A 108 -20.40 13.37 14.57
C ARG A 108 -21.85 12.89 14.60
N TRP A 109 -22.54 12.85 13.45
CA TRP A 109 -23.89 12.26 13.36
C TRP A 109 -23.92 10.83 13.87
N LYS A 110 -22.93 10.01 13.50
CA LYS A 110 -22.82 8.63 14.00
C LYS A 110 -22.58 8.54 15.49
N SER A 111 -21.82 9.46 16.09
CA SER A 111 -21.54 9.42 17.53
C SER A 111 -22.71 9.92 18.37
N GLU A 112 -23.45 10.92 17.87
CA GLU A 112 -24.54 11.57 18.63
C GLU A 112 -25.90 10.90 18.44
N ARG A 113 -26.11 10.14 17.35
CA ARG A 113 -27.42 9.59 16.95
C ARG A 113 -27.36 8.08 16.66
N PRO A 114 -27.56 7.21 17.67
CA PRO A 114 -27.60 5.77 17.49
C PRO A 114 -28.64 5.30 16.45
N GLU A 115 -29.79 5.97 16.39
CA GLU A 115 -30.87 5.72 15.43
C GLU A 115 -30.41 5.92 13.97
N PHE A 116 -29.57 6.93 13.72
CA PHE A 116 -28.97 7.16 12.39
C PHE A 116 -27.99 6.05 12.03
N VAL A 117 -27.23 5.53 13.00
CA VAL A 117 -26.31 4.40 12.77
C VAL A 117 -27.09 3.14 12.39
N ALA A 118 -28.19 2.86 13.08
CA ALA A 118 -29.08 1.74 12.74
C ALA A 118 -29.66 1.91 11.32
N ALA A 119 -30.23 3.07 11.01
CA ALA A 119 -30.79 3.37 9.69
C ALA A 119 -29.75 3.31 8.56
N LEU A 120 -28.51 3.76 8.84
CA LEU A 120 -27.39 3.64 7.90
C LEU A 120 -26.99 2.19 7.67
N ALA A 121 -26.93 1.37 8.73
CA ALA A 121 -26.62 -0.05 8.60
C ALA A 121 -27.66 -0.77 7.75
N GLU A 122 -28.95 -0.48 7.95
CA GLU A 122 -30.05 -0.99 7.13
C GLU A 122 -29.95 -0.53 5.67
N ALA A 123 -29.68 0.76 5.45
CA ALA A 123 -29.50 1.31 4.11
C ALA A 123 -28.34 0.62 3.36
N VAL A 124 -27.20 0.42 4.03
CA VAL A 124 -26.04 -0.30 3.47
C VAL A 124 -26.39 -1.76 3.20
N ALA A 125 -27.13 -2.43 4.08
CA ALA A 125 -27.56 -3.81 3.88
C ALA A 125 -28.52 -3.95 2.70
N LEU A 126 -29.48 -3.03 2.55
CA LEU A 126 -30.40 -2.98 1.43
C LEU A 126 -29.66 -2.74 0.12
N ALA A 127 -28.77 -1.74 0.08
CA ALA A 127 -27.92 -1.46 -1.06
C ALA A 127 -27.06 -2.68 -1.46
N ALA A 128 -26.52 -3.42 -0.48
CA ALA A 128 -25.76 -4.63 -0.74
C ALA A 128 -26.61 -5.78 -1.30
N ARG A 129 -27.91 -5.84 -0.98
CA ARG A 129 -28.87 -6.80 -1.57
C ARG A 129 -29.24 -6.42 -3.00
N MET A 130 -29.38 -5.12 -3.28
CA MET A 130 -29.81 -4.60 -4.57
C MET A 130 -28.69 -4.45 -5.60
N ARG A 131 -27.43 -4.31 -5.15
CA ARG A 131 -26.30 -4.17 -6.07
C ARG A 131 -26.21 -5.41 -6.97
N PRO A 132 -26.32 -5.25 -8.31
CA PRO A 132 -26.12 -6.35 -9.21
C PRO A 132 -24.72 -6.90 -8.96
N ARG A 133 -24.63 -8.20 -8.75
CA ARG A 133 -23.32 -8.79 -8.43
C ARG A 133 -22.50 -8.73 -9.71
N LYS A 134 -21.29 -8.18 -9.61
CA LYS A 134 -20.36 -8.07 -10.75
C LYS A 134 -20.15 -9.40 -11.50
N TRP A 135 -20.36 -10.52 -10.81
CA TRP A 135 -20.41 -11.87 -11.36
C TRP A 135 -21.70 -12.55 -10.90
N GLU A 136 -22.80 -12.26 -11.59
CA GLU A 136 -24.12 -12.81 -11.24
C GLU A 136 -24.22 -14.32 -11.50
N PHE A 137 -23.45 -14.86 -12.44
CA PHE A 137 -23.57 -16.26 -12.85
C PHE A 137 -22.26 -17.03 -12.78
N TYR A 138 -22.37 -18.29 -12.37
CA TYR A 138 -21.34 -19.29 -12.57
C TYR A 138 -21.18 -19.49 -14.08
N ALA A 139 -20.03 -19.09 -14.61
CA ALA A 139 -19.67 -19.34 -16.00
C ALA A 139 -18.69 -20.50 -16.04
N GLU A 140 -19.07 -21.61 -16.66
CA GLU A 140 -18.29 -22.85 -16.71
C GLU A 140 -16.89 -22.62 -17.28
N ALA A 141 -16.76 -21.88 -18.39
CA ALA A 141 -15.47 -21.51 -18.97
C ALA A 141 -14.55 -20.73 -18.00
N ILE A 142 -15.11 -19.89 -17.13
CA ILE A 142 -14.35 -19.15 -16.11
C ILE A 142 -13.96 -20.10 -14.96
N ALA A 143 -14.84 -21.01 -14.57
CA ALA A 143 -14.56 -22.04 -13.58
C ALA A 143 -13.43 -22.97 -14.04
N ASP A 144 -13.45 -23.41 -15.30
CA ASP A 144 -12.40 -24.22 -15.91
C ASP A 144 -11.07 -23.49 -15.94
N ARG A 145 -11.07 -22.21 -16.32
CA ARG A 145 -9.86 -21.38 -16.29
C ARG A 145 -9.28 -21.25 -14.88
N ILE A 146 -10.12 -21.16 -13.84
CA ILE A 146 -9.67 -21.16 -12.45
C ILE A 146 -9.07 -22.51 -12.06
N ILE A 147 -9.71 -23.61 -12.44
CA ILE A 147 -9.25 -24.98 -12.18
C ILE A 147 -7.88 -25.21 -12.86
N GLN A 148 -7.75 -24.82 -14.13
CA GLN A 148 -6.50 -24.95 -14.89
C GLN A 148 -5.35 -24.17 -14.25
N ARG A 149 -5.58 -22.90 -13.87
CA ARG A 149 -4.55 -22.09 -13.19
C ARG A 149 -4.15 -22.67 -11.83
N ALA A 150 -5.12 -23.16 -11.06
CA ALA A 150 -4.85 -23.84 -9.80
C ALA A 150 -4.03 -25.13 -10.01
N ALA A 151 -4.33 -25.91 -11.05
CA ALA A 151 -3.57 -27.10 -11.43
C ALA A 151 -2.14 -26.77 -11.90
N SER A 152 -1.93 -25.60 -12.51
CA SER A 152 -0.61 -25.07 -12.84
C SER A 152 0.20 -24.61 -11.63
N GLY A 153 -0.39 -24.62 -10.42
CA GLY A 153 0.28 -24.26 -9.18
C GLY A 153 0.11 -22.80 -8.77
N GLU A 154 -0.70 -22.01 -9.47
CA GLU A 154 -1.01 -20.66 -9.02
C GLU A 154 -1.79 -20.68 -7.69
N THR A 155 -1.54 -19.69 -6.85
CA THR A 155 -2.28 -19.47 -5.61
C THR A 155 -3.64 -18.87 -5.89
N MET A 156 -4.60 -19.11 -4.98
CA MET A 156 -5.91 -18.45 -5.06
C MET A 156 -5.82 -16.91 -4.98
N ALA A 157 -4.73 -16.37 -4.44
CA ALA A 157 -4.50 -14.94 -4.39
C ALA A 157 -4.13 -14.39 -5.77
N GLU A 158 -3.21 -15.05 -6.47
CA GLU A 158 -2.82 -14.72 -7.85
C GLU A 158 -4.01 -14.88 -8.81
N ILE A 159 -4.72 -16.00 -8.71
CA ILE A 159 -5.92 -16.27 -9.53
C ILE A 159 -6.97 -15.17 -9.33
N ALA A 160 -7.27 -14.80 -8.08
CA ALA A 160 -8.28 -13.78 -7.79
C ALA A 160 -7.83 -12.35 -8.10
N ALA A 161 -6.53 -12.11 -8.25
CA ALA A 161 -5.99 -10.80 -8.67
C ALA A 161 -5.98 -10.64 -10.19
N ALA A 162 -6.10 -11.73 -10.95
CA ALA A 162 -6.07 -11.70 -12.40
C ALA A 162 -7.30 -10.99 -12.99
N LYS A 163 -7.06 -10.09 -13.95
CA LYS A 163 -8.12 -9.38 -14.68
C LYS A 163 -9.04 -10.37 -15.40
N GLY A 164 -10.35 -10.17 -15.27
CA GLY A 164 -11.37 -11.01 -15.90
C GLY A 164 -11.67 -12.33 -15.16
N LEU A 165 -11.08 -12.55 -13.99
CA LEU A 165 -11.47 -13.65 -13.09
C LEU A 165 -12.29 -13.14 -11.90
N PRO A 166 -13.17 -13.98 -11.34
CA PRO A 166 -13.95 -13.66 -10.16
C PRO A 166 -13.06 -13.48 -8.93
N GLY A 167 -13.49 -12.63 -8.00
CA GLY A 167 -12.75 -12.38 -6.77
C GLY A 167 -12.82 -13.55 -5.79
N LYS A 168 -12.04 -13.48 -4.70
CA LYS A 168 -12.01 -14.52 -3.66
C LYS A 168 -13.39 -14.79 -3.02
N VAL A 169 -14.28 -13.80 -2.99
CA VAL A 169 -15.63 -13.91 -2.43
C VAL A 169 -16.53 -14.71 -3.37
N ASP A 170 -16.51 -14.39 -4.65
CA ASP A 170 -17.27 -15.08 -5.69
C ASP A 170 -16.85 -16.55 -5.82
N ILE A 171 -15.54 -16.83 -5.85
CA ILE A 171 -15.02 -18.21 -5.89
C ILE A 171 -15.47 -19.00 -4.65
N ARG A 172 -15.45 -18.39 -3.45
CA ARG A 172 -15.96 -19.04 -2.22
C ARG A 172 -17.45 -19.34 -2.30
N ARG A 173 -18.24 -18.44 -2.87
CA ARG A 173 -19.67 -18.66 -3.13
C ARG A 173 -19.88 -19.79 -4.12
N TRP A 174 -19.16 -19.80 -5.24
CA TRP A 174 -19.26 -20.86 -6.24
C TRP A 174 -18.96 -22.23 -5.62
N LYS A 175 -17.92 -22.35 -4.80
CA LYS A 175 -17.63 -23.58 -4.06
C LYS A 175 -18.78 -24.05 -3.15
N ARG A 176 -19.55 -23.13 -2.56
CA ARG A 176 -20.69 -23.47 -1.69
C ARG A 176 -21.90 -23.93 -2.50
N LEU A 177 -22.16 -23.27 -3.64
CA LEU A 177 -23.32 -23.57 -4.49
C LEU A 177 -23.09 -24.74 -5.45
N ARG A 178 -21.83 -25.06 -5.75
CA ARG A 178 -21.41 -26.03 -6.78
C ARG A 178 -20.37 -27.01 -6.21
N PRO A 179 -20.82 -28.12 -5.59
CA PRO A 179 -19.93 -29.12 -4.98
C PRO A 179 -18.98 -29.79 -5.98
N ASP A 180 -19.42 -29.97 -7.23
CA ASP A 180 -18.64 -30.41 -8.40
C ASP A 180 -17.42 -29.51 -8.63
N PHE A 181 -17.64 -28.19 -8.75
CA PHE A 181 -16.56 -27.21 -8.88
C PHE A 181 -15.63 -27.22 -7.67
N ALA A 182 -16.18 -27.33 -6.45
CA ALA A 182 -15.37 -27.39 -5.23
C ALA A 182 -14.45 -28.61 -5.21
N LYS A 183 -14.93 -29.78 -5.65
CA LYS A 183 -14.16 -31.02 -5.77
C LYS A 183 -13.07 -30.87 -6.83
N ALA A 184 -13.42 -30.41 -8.03
CA ALA A 184 -12.48 -30.20 -9.13
C ALA A 184 -11.37 -29.21 -8.74
N LEU A 185 -11.73 -28.06 -8.15
CA LEU A 185 -10.77 -27.08 -7.66
C LEU A 185 -9.88 -27.63 -6.54
N ARG A 186 -10.40 -28.49 -5.65
CA ARG A 186 -9.59 -29.16 -4.61
C ARG A 186 -8.55 -30.09 -5.24
N LEU A 187 -8.95 -30.92 -6.21
CA LEU A 187 -8.04 -31.82 -6.92
C LEU A 187 -6.98 -31.04 -7.70
N ALA A 188 -7.37 -30.00 -8.42
CA ALA A 188 -6.45 -29.12 -9.12
C ALA A 188 -5.43 -28.47 -8.17
N LYS A 189 -5.87 -27.97 -7.01
CA LYS A 189 -4.97 -27.41 -6.00
C LYS A 189 -3.96 -28.44 -5.48
N LEU A 190 -4.36 -29.69 -5.29
CA LEU A 190 -3.44 -30.76 -4.88
C LEU A 190 -2.40 -31.03 -5.97
N GLY A 191 -2.82 -31.15 -7.23
CA GLY A 191 -1.90 -31.30 -8.36
C GLY A 191 -0.94 -30.12 -8.51
N GLY A 192 -1.44 -28.89 -8.41
CA GLY A 192 -0.61 -27.68 -8.45
C GLY A 192 0.28 -27.51 -7.22
N GLN A 193 -0.13 -28.02 -6.05
CA GLN A 193 0.74 -28.08 -4.87
C GLN A 193 1.86 -29.09 -5.09
N MET A 194 1.55 -30.29 -5.59
CA MET A 194 2.56 -31.29 -5.93
C MET A 194 3.58 -30.76 -6.93
N ARG A 195 3.14 -30.03 -7.96
CA ARG A 195 4.04 -29.36 -8.93
C ARG A 195 4.91 -28.27 -8.27
N ARG A 196 4.35 -27.50 -7.34
CA ARG A 196 5.13 -26.51 -6.58
C ARG A 196 6.12 -27.16 -5.61
N SER A 197 5.74 -28.26 -4.98
CA SER A 197 6.62 -29.03 -4.08
C SER A 197 7.61 -29.92 -4.83
N ALA A 198 7.36 -30.19 -6.12
CA ALA A 198 8.30 -30.85 -7.02
C ALA A 198 9.46 -29.92 -7.43
N LYS A 199 9.41 -28.63 -7.06
CA LYS A 199 10.66 -27.86 -6.99
C LYS A 199 11.61 -28.61 -6.06
N PRO A 200 12.85 -28.90 -6.47
CA PRO A 200 13.74 -29.78 -5.72
C PRO A 200 13.90 -29.26 -4.28
N SER A 201 13.17 -29.86 -3.34
CA SER A 201 13.35 -29.57 -1.91
C SER A 201 14.60 -30.26 -1.37
N ARG A 202 15.06 -31.29 -2.11
CA ARG A 202 16.31 -32.01 -1.90
C ARG A 202 17.32 -31.55 -2.94
N LEU A 203 18.55 -31.33 -2.48
CA LEU A 203 19.71 -31.15 -3.33
C LEU A 203 20.02 -32.48 -4.02
N THR A 204 19.58 -32.63 -5.27
CA THR A 204 19.95 -33.79 -6.10
C THR A 204 21.37 -33.58 -6.66
N PRO A 205 22.18 -34.63 -6.90
CA PRO A 205 23.51 -34.50 -7.49
C PRO A 205 23.54 -33.66 -8.78
N ALA A 206 22.61 -33.90 -9.72
CA ALA A 206 22.56 -33.10 -10.96
C ALA A 206 22.30 -31.59 -10.72
N LEU A 207 21.45 -31.25 -9.74
CA LEU A 207 21.22 -29.87 -9.35
C LEU A 207 22.44 -29.26 -8.66
N PHE A 208 23.12 -30.05 -7.83
CA PHE A 208 24.36 -29.65 -7.18
C PHE A 208 25.44 -29.31 -8.22
N ASP A 209 25.69 -30.20 -9.16
CA ASP A 209 26.66 -30.01 -10.24
C ASP A 209 26.30 -28.80 -11.11
N HIS A 210 25.02 -28.60 -11.39
CA HIS A 210 24.55 -27.44 -12.15
C HIS A 210 24.78 -26.11 -11.38
N ILE A 211 24.53 -26.08 -10.07
CA ILE A 211 24.83 -24.92 -9.22
C ILE A 211 26.34 -24.63 -9.22
N LEU A 212 27.18 -25.67 -9.04
CA LEU A 212 28.62 -25.51 -9.05
C LEU A 212 29.13 -24.98 -10.38
N THR A 213 28.67 -25.57 -11.50
CA THR A 213 29.05 -25.16 -12.85
C THR A 213 28.74 -23.68 -13.11
N GLN A 214 27.57 -23.19 -12.68
CA GLN A 214 27.22 -21.77 -12.83
C GLN A 214 28.12 -20.87 -11.96
N MET A 215 28.48 -21.33 -10.76
CA MET A 215 29.35 -20.56 -9.88
C MET A 215 30.80 -20.52 -10.35
N THR A 216 31.32 -21.62 -10.90
CA THR A 216 32.67 -21.65 -11.50
C THR A 216 32.74 -20.81 -12.77
N THR A 217 31.64 -20.64 -13.52
CA THR A 217 31.56 -19.65 -14.61
C THR A 217 31.42 -18.20 -14.12
N GLY A 218 31.48 -17.98 -12.80
CA GLY A 218 31.44 -16.65 -12.20
C GLY A 218 30.05 -16.15 -11.81
N ALA A 219 28.98 -16.95 -11.87
CA ALA A 219 27.69 -16.51 -11.35
C ALA A 219 27.71 -16.46 -9.80
N SER A 220 27.12 -15.41 -9.22
CA SER A 220 26.85 -15.39 -7.77
C SER A 220 25.69 -16.33 -7.43
N LEU A 221 25.66 -16.86 -6.21
CA LEU A 221 24.56 -17.72 -5.74
C LEU A 221 23.18 -17.04 -5.85
N ARG A 222 23.15 -15.70 -5.76
CA ARG A 222 21.93 -14.90 -5.96
C ARG A 222 21.48 -14.87 -7.42
N GLN A 223 22.41 -14.80 -8.38
CA GLN A 223 22.10 -14.90 -9.81
C GLN A 223 21.66 -16.32 -10.18
N VAL A 224 22.33 -17.35 -9.63
CA VAL A 224 21.91 -18.75 -9.80
C VAL A 224 20.46 -18.93 -9.34
N ALA A 225 20.09 -18.38 -8.19
CA ALA A 225 18.72 -18.46 -7.68
C ALA A 225 17.64 -17.75 -8.54
N GLN A 226 18.04 -16.93 -9.53
CA GLN A 226 17.12 -16.26 -10.45
C GLN A 226 16.86 -17.07 -11.73
N VAL A 227 17.66 -18.12 -12.00
CA VAL A 227 17.49 -18.97 -13.19
C VAL A 227 16.17 -19.77 -13.08
N PRO A 228 15.33 -19.80 -14.13
CA PRO A 228 14.11 -20.60 -14.13
C PRO A 228 14.38 -22.07 -13.78
N GLY A 229 13.64 -22.59 -12.79
CA GLY A 229 13.82 -23.97 -12.30
C GLY A 229 14.77 -24.11 -11.11
N MET A 230 15.55 -23.08 -10.78
CA MET A 230 16.44 -23.12 -9.60
C MET A 230 15.68 -22.97 -8.28
N PRO A 231 16.23 -23.53 -7.18
CA PRO A 231 15.77 -23.21 -5.83
C PRO A 231 15.94 -21.73 -5.52
N HIS A 232 15.03 -21.20 -4.70
CA HIS A 232 15.12 -19.83 -4.23
C HIS A 232 16.39 -19.63 -3.39
N TYR A 233 16.94 -18.41 -3.36
CA TYR A 233 18.18 -18.09 -2.65
C TYR A 233 18.16 -18.53 -1.18
N VAL A 234 17.03 -18.35 -0.50
CA VAL A 234 16.82 -18.78 0.89
C VAL A 234 16.98 -20.30 1.05
N THR A 235 16.54 -21.09 0.08
CA THR A 235 16.70 -22.56 0.06
C THR A 235 18.17 -22.94 -0.09
N LEU A 236 18.88 -22.28 -1.01
CA LEU A 236 20.33 -22.51 -1.21
C LEU A 236 21.12 -22.18 0.06
N MET A 237 20.82 -21.04 0.71
CA MET A 237 21.43 -20.67 1.99
C MET A 237 21.09 -21.67 3.11
N ALA A 238 19.86 -22.19 3.14
CA ALA A 238 19.47 -23.20 4.11
C ALA A 238 20.23 -24.52 3.90
N TRP A 239 20.45 -24.93 2.65
CA TRP A 239 21.31 -26.09 2.34
C TRP A 239 22.76 -25.84 2.75
N GLN A 240 23.31 -24.66 2.46
CA GLN A 240 24.65 -24.26 2.89
C GLN A 240 24.85 -24.34 4.41
N ARG A 241 23.86 -23.93 5.20
CA ARG A 241 23.96 -24.03 6.67
C ARG A 241 23.85 -25.46 7.19
N ARG A 242 23.09 -26.32 6.50
CA ARG A 242 22.81 -27.69 6.94
C ARG A 242 23.89 -28.68 6.53
N ASP A 243 24.54 -28.46 5.39
CA ASP A 243 25.53 -29.36 4.81
C ASP A 243 26.89 -28.64 4.64
N PRO A 244 27.85 -28.88 5.55
CA PRO A 244 29.19 -28.31 5.47
C PRO A 244 29.97 -28.69 4.20
N ALA A 245 29.72 -29.88 3.63
CA ALA A 245 30.39 -30.30 2.39
C ALA A 245 29.89 -29.47 1.20
N PHE A 246 28.57 -29.25 1.12
CA PHE A 246 27.98 -28.32 0.15
C PHE A 246 28.56 -26.91 0.32
N ALA A 247 28.66 -26.41 1.56
CA ALA A 247 29.24 -25.09 1.82
C ALA A 247 30.71 -24.97 1.36
N LYS A 248 31.53 -25.99 1.62
CA LYS A 248 32.94 -26.04 1.17
C LYS A 248 33.03 -26.00 -0.36
N MET A 249 32.18 -26.75 -1.06
CA MET A 249 32.16 -26.78 -2.52
C MET A 249 31.68 -25.45 -3.12
N LEU A 250 30.70 -24.78 -2.51
CA LEU A 250 30.30 -23.43 -2.93
C LEU A 250 31.41 -22.39 -2.71
N ALA A 251 32.21 -22.52 -1.64
CA ALA A 251 33.33 -21.64 -1.38
C ALA A 251 34.42 -21.81 -2.46
N TRP A 252 34.81 -23.07 -2.73
CA TRP A 252 35.74 -23.41 -3.80
C TRP A 252 35.25 -22.90 -5.17
N ALA A 253 34.00 -23.17 -5.55
CA ALA A 253 33.47 -22.72 -6.84
C ALA A 253 33.42 -21.19 -6.96
N ARG A 254 33.25 -20.47 -5.85
CA ARG A 254 33.31 -19.01 -5.82
C ARG A 254 34.72 -18.50 -6.07
N GLU A 255 35.72 -19.09 -5.42
CA GLU A 255 37.13 -18.76 -5.64
C GLU A 255 37.53 -19.00 -7.10
N GLU A 256 37.16 -20.15 -7.66
CA GLU A 256 37.40 -20.47 -9.07
C GLU A 256 36.72 -19.46 -10.02
N GLY A 257 35.45 -19.13 -9.76
CA GLY A 257 34.72 -18.15 -10.56
C GLY A 257 35.24 -16.71 -10.45
N HIS A 258 35.97 -16.37 -9.37
CA HIS A 258 36.67 -15.09 -9.25
C HIS A 258 37.90 -15.05 -10.17
N TRP A 259 38.67 -16.15 -10.23
CA TRP A 259 39.81 -16.27 -11.14
C TRP A 259 39.36 -16.20 -12.61
N ALA A 260 38.31 -16.93 -12.98
CA ALA A 260 37.75 -16.90 -14.33
C ALA A 260 37.35 -15.48 -14.77
N ARG A 261 36.67 -14.72 -13.89
CA ARG A 261 36.31 -13.33 -14.17
C ARG A 261 37.52 -12.39 -14.29
N GLY A 262 38.56 -12.63 -13.50
CA GLY A 262 39.81 -11.89 -13.62
C GLY A 262 40.46 -12.06 -14.99
N LEU A 263 40.50 -13.30 -15.50
CA LEU A 263 41.03 -13.61 -16.83
C LEU A 263 40.21 -12.99 -17.95
N ASP A 264 38.87 -13.04 -17.85
CA ASP A 264 37.98 -12.41 -18.83
C ASP A 264 38.18 -10.88 -18.87
N GLU A 265 38.37 -10.25 -17.70
CA GLU A 265 38.59 -8.80 -17.63
C GLU A 265 39.96 -8.41 -18.22
N VAL A 266 41.01 -9.18 -17.92
CA VAL A 266 42.33 -9.00 -18.56
C VAL A 266 42.23 -9.14 -20.07
N ALA A 267 41.55 -10.19 -20.56
CA ALA A 267 41.35 -10.39 -22.00
C ALA A 267 40.55 -9.24 -22.65
N ARG A 268 39.57 -8.66 -21.95
CA ARG A 268 38.84 -7.48 -22.42
C ARG A 268 39.71 -6.24 -22.50
N VAL A 269 40.54 -6.00 -21.49
CA VAL A 269 41.48 -4.88 -21.47
C VAL A 269 42.48 -5.01 -22.61
N ASP A 270 43.03 -6.21 -22.84
CA ASP A 270 43.94 -6.49 -23.95
C ASP A 270 43.27 -6.28 -25.32
N ALA A 271 42.02 -6.72 -25.47
CA ALA A 271 41.23 -6.51 -26.68
C ALA A 271 40.95 -5.01 -26.93
N LEU A 272 40.66 -4.24 -25.88
CA LEU A 272 40.47 -2.79 -25.97
C LEU A 272 41.78 -2.09 -26.37
N ALA A 273 42.91 -2.46 -25.76
CA ALA A 273 44.23 -1.94 -26.08
C ALA A 273 44.64 -2.27 -27.54
N ALA A 274 44.32 -3.48 -28.02
CA ALA A 274 44.54 -3.87 -29.41
C ALA A 274 43.71 -3.05 -30.41
N ARG A 275 42.47 -2.67 -30.04
CA ARG A 275 41.62 -1.79 -30.86
C ARG A 275 42.18 -0.37 -30.93
N HIS A 276 42.66 0.19 -29.83
CA HIS A 276 43.29 1.51 -29.81
C HIS A 276 44.56 1.58 -30.65
N ARG A 277 45.38 0.52 -30.67
CA ARG A 277 46.57 0.44 -31.55
C ARG A 277 46.26 0.38 -33.05
N ARG A 278 45.00 0.11 -33.44
CA ARG A 278 44.57 -0.05 -34.84
C ARG A 278 43.77 1.14 -35.38
N SER A 279 43.51 2.18 -34.59
CA SER A 279 42.92 3.44 -35.11
C SER A 279 44.04 4.41 -35.49
N PRO A 280 44.31 4.63 -36.79
CA PRO A 280 45.24 5.65 -37.27
C PRO A 280 44.73 7.08 -37.04
#